data_AF-H1VV84-F1
#
_entry.id   AF-H1VV84-F1
#
_cell.length_a   1.000
_cell.length_b   1.000
_cell.length_c   1.000
_cell.angle_alpha   90.00
_cell.angle_beta   90.00
_cell.angle_gamma   90.00
#
_symmetry.space_group_name_H-M   'P 1'
#
loop_
_entity.id
_entity.type
_entity.pdbx_description
1 polymer ?
#
loop_
_entity_poly.entity_id
_entity_poly.type
_entity_poly.pdbx_seq_one_letter_code
_entity_poly.pdbx_strand_id
1 'polypeptide(L)'
;MTRSERWFKDARSFCQERFLPNDHQHYDTRFDRDARGSFAPFSLGPHGCPGTNPAIQRLRIVIAKMAWSFDMELRNMDQIDWERDAYLYGIWEGRELWVKATLRPGLEKTLLA
;
A
#
# COMPACT_ATOMS: atom_id res chain seq x y z
N MET A 1 -13.75 1.09 10.67
CA MET A 1 -13.92 2.53 10.36
C MET A 1 -13.42 2.87 8.96
N THR A 2 -12.22 2.43 8.56
CA THR A 2 -11.58 2.78 7.28
C THR A 2 -12.32 2.32 6.02
N ARG A 3 -13.10 1.24 6.06
CA ARG A 3 -13.94 0.74 4.94
C ARG A 3 -15.41 1.19 4.99
N SER A 4 -15.71 2.33 5.62
CA SER A 4 -17.09 2.82 5.77
C SER A 4 -17.31 4.13 5.02
N GLU A 5 -18.32 4.17 4.15
CA GLU A 5 -18.74 5.36 3.40
C GLU A 5 -19.16 6.54 4.29
N ARG A 6 -19.45 6.29 5.57
CA ARG A 6 -19.71 7.35 6.54
C ARG A 6 -18.48 8.22 6.82
N TRP A 7 -17.29 7.63 6.74
CA TRP A 7 -16.03 8.25 7.18
C TRP A 7 -15.06 8.50 6.04
N PHE A 8 -15.16 7.70 4.98
CA PHE A 8 -14.28 7.72 3.83
C PHE A 8 -15.15 7.60 2.57
N LYS A 9 -15.10 8.60 1.69
CA LYS A 9 -15.76 8.55 0.38
C LYS A 9 -15.10 7.46 -0.48
N ASP A 10 -15.87 6.60 -1.16
CA ASP A 10 -15.33 5.51 -1.98
C ASP A 10 -14.40 4.60 -1.13
N ALA A 11 -14.85 4.22 0.06
CA ALA A 11 -14.03 3.63 1.13
C ALA A 11 -13.39 2.28 0.78
N ARG A 12 -13.94 1.59 -0.24
CA ARG A 12 -13.45 0.30 -0.75
C ARG A 12 -12.59 0.43 -2.00
N SER A 13 -12.44 1.64 -2.53
CA SER A 13 -11.62 1.91 -3.70
C SER A 13 -10.22 2.37 -3.30
N PHE A 14 -9.22 1.99 -4.10
CA PHE A 14 -7.86 2.48 -3.93
C PHE A 14 -7.76 3.92 -4.48
N CYS A 15 -7.81 4.91 -3.59
CA CYS A 15 -7.75 6.33 -3.93
C CYS A 15 -6.62 7.01 -3.15
N GLN A 16 -5.42 7.03 -3.75
CA GLN A 16 -4.21 7.63 -3.18
C GLN A 16 -4.32 9.15 -3.03
N GLU A 17 -5.11 9.78 -3.91
CA GLU A 17 -5.33 11.23 -3.99
C GLU A 17 -5.85 11.80 -2.66
N ARG A 18 -6.57 10.96 -1.90
CA ARG A 18 -7.06 11.24 -0.54
C ARG A 18 -5.97 11.71 0.44
N PHE A 19 -4.76 11.19 0.31
CA PHE A 19 -3.67 11.43 1.25
C PHE A 19 -2.63 12.44 0.74
N LEU A 20 -2.88 13.07 -0.41
CA LEU A 20 -1.98 14.07 -0.97
C LEU A 20 -2.20 15.44 -0.31
N PRO A 21 -1.16 16.29 -0.26
CA PRO A 21 -1.29 17.69 0.10
C PRO A 21 -2.23 18.46 -0.86
N ASN A 22 -2.92 19.49 -0.36
CA ASN A 22 -3.90 20.25 -1.15
C ASN A 22 -3.30 21.01 -2.33
N ASP A 23 -1.99 21.27 -2.32
CA ASP A 23 -1.22 21.93 -3.38
C ASP A 23 -0.65 20.93 -4.41
N HIS A 24 -0.87 19.63 -4.23
CA HIS A 24 -0.39 18.61 -5.14
C HIS A 24 -1.24 18.53 -6.42
N GLN A 25 -0.62 18.37 -7.59
CA GLN A 25 -1.31 18.33 -8.90
C GLN A 25 -2.40 17.24 -9.03
N HIS A 26 -2.28 16.15 -8.26
CA HIS A 26 -3.23 15.04 -8.23
C HIS A 26 -4.13 15.07 -6.99
N TYR A 27 -4.14 16.17 -6.24
CA TYR A 27 -5.08 16.33 -5.14
C TYR A 27 -6.51 16.32 -5.67
N ASP A 28 -7.41 15.64 -4.96
CA ASP A 28 -8.81 15.54 -5.33
C ASP A 28 -9.71 15.99 -4.19
N THR A 29 -10.35 17.15 -4.39
CA THR A 29 -11.24 17.80 -3.42
C THR A 29 -12.43 16.94 -3.00
N ARG A 30 -12.78 15.87 -3.75
CA ARG A 30 -13.85 14.95 -3.33
C ARG A 30 -13.58 14.26 -2.00
N PHE A 31 -12.32 14.20 -1.57
CA PHE A 31 -11.85 13.56 -0.33
C PHE A 31 -11.67 14.53 0.85
N ASP A 32 -11.96 15.82 0.69
CA ASP A 32 -11.77 16.86 1.72
C ASP A 32 -12.47 16.54 3.05
N ARG A 33 -13.62 15.86 2.96
CA ARG A 33 -14.48 15.52 4.12
C ARG A 33 -14.12 14.19 4.77
N ASP A 34 -13.11 13.49 4.27
CA ASP A 34 -12.71 12.22 4.85
C ASP A 34 -12.11 12.40 6.23
N ALA A 35 -12.46 11.48 7.14
CA ALA A 35 -11.91 11.43 8.48
C ALA A 35 -10.49 10.84 8.47
N ARG A 36 -9.55 11.49 7.77
CA ARG A 36 -8.14 11.06 7.60
C ARG A 36 -7.44 10.83 8.95
N GLY A 37 -7.78 11.61 9.98
CA GLY A 37 -7.24 11.44 11.34
C GLY A 37 -7.68 10.15 12.04
N SER A 38 -8.75 9.49 11.57
CA SER A 38 -9.19 8.18 12.06
C SER A 38 -8.49 7.01 11.37
N PHE A 39 -7.59 7.27 10.41
CA PHE A 39 -6.77 6.25 9.78
C PHE A 39 -5.59 5.88 10.69
N ALA A 40 -5.72 4.78 11.42
CA ALA A 40 -4.73 4.30 12.39
C ALA A 40 -4.35 2.83 12.14
N PRO A 41 -3.58 2.53 11.07
CA PRO A 41 -3.22 1.16 10.72
C PRO A 41 -2.27 0.48 11.72
N PHE A 42 -1.63 1.26 12.61
CA PHE A 42 -0.66 0.77 13.59
C PHE A 42 -1.11 1.01 15.04
N SER A 43 -2.43 1.06 15.26
CA SER A 43 -3.05 1.41 16.54
C SER A 43 -2.70 2.84 17.02
N LEU A 44 -3.29 3.27 18.14
CA LEU A 44 -3.07 4.59 18.75
C LEU A 44 -2.89 4.45 20.27
N GLY A 45 -2.31 5.47 20.90
CA GLY A 45 -2.17 5.55 22.35
C GLY A 45 -1.09 4.60 22.90
N PRO A 46 -1.19 4.16 24.17
CA PRO A 46 -0.17 3.35 24.84
C PRO A 46 0.12 1.99 24.17
N HIS A 47 -0.81 1.49 23.35
CA HIS A 47 -0.68 0.25 22.59
C HIS A 47 -0.42 0.48 21.09
N GLY A 48 -0.03 1.70 20.70
CA GLY A 48 0.44 1.98 19.35
C GLY A 48 1.71 1.19 19.03
N CYS A 49 1.89 0.80 17.77
CA CYS A 49 3.08 0.07 17.35
C CYS A 49 4.32 0.97 17.43
N PRO A 50 5.33 0.65 18.28
CA PRO A 50 6.56 1.43 18.35
C PRO A 50 7.39 1.34 17.05
N GLY A 51 7.15 0.31 16.24
CA GLY A 51 7.83 0.07 14.97
C GLY A 51 7.28 0.86 13.78
N THR A 52 6.28 1.73 13.95
CA THR A 52 5.60 2.44 12.83
C THR A 52 6.58 3.19 11.94
N ASN A 53 7.38 4.09 12.53
CA ASN A 53 8.33 4.92 11.78
C ASN A 53 9.38 4.08 11.03
N PRO A 54 10.12 3.17 11.69
CA PRO A 54 11.12 2.37 10.98
C PRO A 54 10.50 1.43 9.93
N ALA A 55 9.32 0.87 10.18
CA ALA A 55 8.63 0.02 9.21
C ALA A 55 8.26 0.80 7.94
N ILE A 56 7.69 2.00 8.08
CA ILE A 56 7.33 2.84 6.93
C ILE A 56 8.57 3.26 6.13
N GLN A 57 9.67 3.62 6.79
CA GLN A 57 10.91 3.96 6.09
C GLN A 57 11.47 2.76 5.30
N ARG A 58 11.48 1.58 5.91
CA ARG A 58 11.93 0.36 5.24
C ARG A 58 11.03 -0.01 4.06
N LEU A 59 9.71 0.10 4.22
CA LEU A 59 8.73 -0.14 3.17
C LEU A 59 8.96 0.77 1.95
N ARG A 60 9.19 2.07 2.20
CA ARG A 60 9.50 3.04 1.12
C ARG A 60 10.73 2.63 0.32
N ILE A 61 11.82 2.23 1.01
CA ILE A 61 13.06 1.81 0.34
C ILE A 61 12.84 0.52 -0.46
N VAL A 62 12.14 -0.46 0.10
CA VAL A 62 11.86 -1.73 -0.59
C VAL A 62 11.03 -1.49 -1.84
N ILE A 63 9.93 -0.74 -1.74
CA ILE A 63 9.08 -0.40 -2.90
C ILE A 63 9.86 0.39 -3.94
N ALA A 64 10.63 1.40 -3.54
CA ALA A 64 11.44 2.19 -4.46
C ALA A 64 12.47 1.32 -5.20
N LYS A 65 13.17 0.41 -4.50
CA LYS A 65 14.11 -0.52 -5.13
C LYS A 65 13.44 -1.49 -6.08
N MET A 66 12.27 -2.03 -5.72
CA MET A 66 11.52 -2.92 -6.60
C MET A 66 11.07 -2.19 -7.88
N ALA A 67 10.48 -1.00 -7.72
CA ALA A 67 10.01 -0.18 -8.84
C ALA A 67 11.14 0.35 -9.74
N TRP A 68 12.32 0.62 -9.15
CA TRP A 68 13.50 1.03 -9.89
C TRP A 68 14.14 -0.13 -10.66
N SER A 69 14.28 -1.28 -10.01
CA SER A 69 15.07 -2.39 -10.55
C SER A 69 14.30 -3.28 -11.51
N PHE A 70 12.99 -3.48 -11.29
CA PHE A 70 12.23 -4.49 -12.02
C PHE A 70 11.08 -3.89 -12.83
N ASP A 71 10.79 -4.54 -13.94
CA ASP A 71 9.47 -4.54 -14.56
C ASP A 71 8.68 -5.72 -14.00
N MET A 72 7.48 -5.47 -13.48
CA MET A 72 6.72 -6.44 -12.69
C MET A 72 5.31 -6.62 -13.25
N GLU A 73 4.93 -7.87 -13.49
CA GLU A 73 3.61 -8.24 -14.01
C GLU A 73 2.96 -9.29 -13.11
N LEU A 74 1.74 -9.00 -12.64
CA LEU A 74 0.94 -9.94 -11.87
C LEU A 74 0.30 -10.97 -12.81
N ARG A 75 0.54 -12.26 -12.55
CA ARG A 75 0.20 -13.37 -13.46
C ARG A 75 -1.13 -14.06 -13.16
N ASN A 76 -1.66 -13.90 -11.95
CA ASN A 76 -2.86 -14.60 -11.50
C ASN A 76 -3.93 -13.65 -10.92
N MET A 77 -4.02 -12.44 -11.49
CA MET A 77 -4.94 -11.40 -10.98
C MET A 77 -6.41 -11.84 -10.99
N ASP A 78 -6.79 -12.69 -11.93
CA ASP A 78 -8.12 -13.29 -12.06
C ASP A 78 -8.47 -14.29 -10.94
N GLN A 79 -7.47 -14.77 -10.21
CA GLN A 79 -7.63 -15.78 -9.16
C GLN A 79 -7.66 -15.17 -7.74
N ILE A 80 -7.47 -13.85 -7.62
CA ILE A 80 -7.31 -13.16 -6.35
C ILE A 80 -8.48 -12.22 -6.12
N ASP A 81 -9.19 -12.42 -5.02
CA ASP A 81 -10.16 -11.47 -4.48
C ASP A 81 -9.63 -10.95 -3.14
N TRP A 82 -9.15 -9.71 -3.10
CA TRP A 82 -8.53 -9.12 -1.91
C TRP A 82 -9.45 -9.02 -0.69
N GLU A 83 -10.77 -8.94 -0.87
CA GLU A 83 -11.72 -8.86 0.25
C GLU A 83 -12.08 -10.27 0.77
N ARG A 84 -12.07 -11.26 -0.12
CA ARG A 84 -12.31 -12.67 0.21
C ARG A 84 -11.05 -13.40 0.68
N ASP A 85 -9.88 -13.04 0.21
CA ASP A 85 -8.68 -13.87 0.33
C ASP A 85 -7.62 -13.31 1.27
N ALA A 86 -7.70 -12.04 1.66
CA ALA A 86 -6.75 -11.43 2.58
C ALA A 86 -7.40 -11.20 3.95
N TYR A 87 -7.26 -12.19 4.83
CA TYR A 87 -7.77 -12.11 6.20
C TYR A 87 -6.66 -12.11 7.24
N LEU A 88 -6.92 -11.44 8.35
CA LEU A 88 -6.01 -11.38 9.49
C LEU A 88 -6.67 -12.08 10.68
N TYR A 89 -6.39 -13.37 10.85
CA TYR A 89 -6.79 -14.17 12.02
C TYR A 89 -5.65 -14.27 13.04
N GLY A 90 -4.98 -13.15 13.33
CA GLY A 90 -3.76 -13.08 14.17
C GLY A 90 -2.46 -13.24 13.38
N ILE A 91 -2.47 -14.01 12.29
CA ILE A 91 -1.44 -14.02 11.24
C ILE A 91 -2.14 -13.66 9.93
N TRP A 92 -1.44 -12.94 9.05
CA TRP A 92 -1.97 -12.64 7.72
C TRP A 92 -1.98 -13.91 6.89
N GLU A 93 -3.17 -14.34 6.47
CA GLU A 93 -3.38 -15.46 5.57
C GLU A 93 -3.86 -14.88 4.24
N GLY A 94 -3.07 -15.11 3.20
CA GLY A 94 -3.31 -14.60 1.85
C GLY A 94 -3.13 -15.69 0.81
N ARG A 95 -3.71 -15.49 -0.38
CA ARG A 95 -3.45 -16.33 -1.54
C ARG A 95 -2.09 -16.01 -2.17
N GLU A 96 -1.57 -16.99 -2.90
CA GLU A 96 -0.32 -16.84 -3.63
C GLU A 96 -0.42 -15.70 -4.66
N LEU A 97 0.56 -14.81 -4.65
CA LEU A 97 0.69 -13.72 -5.61
C LEU A 97 1.82 -14.03 -6.57
N TRP A 98 1.47 -14.47 -7.78
CA TRP A 98 2.44 -14.86 -8.79
C TRP A 98 2.87 -13.64 -9.58
N VAL A 99 4.09 -13.16 -9.35
CA VAL A 99 4.63 -11.97 -10.01
C VAL A 99 5.81 -12.36 -10.88
N LYS A 100 5.73 -12.05 -12.17
CA LYS A 100 6.91 -12.07 -13.05
C LYS A 100 7.68 -10.78 -12.85
N ALA A 101 8.89 -10.86 -12.33
CA ALA A 101 9.81 -9.73 -12.24
C ALA A 101 10.94 -9.90 -13.26
N THR A 102 11.16 -8.89 -14.10
CA THR A 102 12.26 -8.85 -15.07
C THR A 102 13.15 -7.66 -14.75
N LEU A 103 14.46 -7.88 -14.64
CA LEU A 103 15.41 -6.80 -14.35
C LEU A 103 15.40 -5.77 -15.49
N ARG A 104 15.32 -4.48 -15.16
CA ARG A 104 15.34 -3.42 -16.17
C ARG A 104 16.72 -3.34 -16.84
N PRO A 105 16.78 -3.12 -18.17
CA PRO A 105 18.03 -3.02 -18.90
C PRO A 105 18.97 -1.97 -18.28
N GLY A 106 20.26 -2.29 -18.19
CA GLY A 106 21.28 -1.40 -17.64
C GLY A 106 21.56 -1.53 -16.14
N LEU A 107 20.78 -2.33 -15.40
CA LEU A 107 21.01 -2.59 -13.97
C LEU A 107 21.70 -3.94 -13.68
N GLU A 108 22.09 -4.67 -14.73
CA GLU A 108 22.68 -6.01 -14.68
C GLU A 108 24.00 -6.09 -13.90
N LYS A 109 24.75 -4.98 -13.84
CA LYS A 109 26.08 -4.93 -13.19
C LYS A 109 26.05 -4.41 -11.76
N THR A 110 24.93 -3.84 -11.30
CA THR A 110 24.83 -3.15 -10.00
C THR A 110 24.36 -4.06 -8.86
N LEU A 111 23.79 -5.23 -9.17
CA LEU A 111 23.26 -6.18 -8.17
C LEU A 111 24.21 -7.36 -7.87
N LEU A 112 25.37 -7.43 -8.54
CA LEU A 112 26.40 -8.45 -8.34
C LEU A 112 27.70 -7.92 -7.73
N ALA A 113 27.72 -6.65 -7.31
CA ALA A 113 28.81 -6.01 -6.56
C ALA A 113 28.35 -5.72 -5.13
#